data_AF-A0A949MDS0-F1
#
_entry.id   AF-A0A949MDS0-F1
#
_cell.length_a   1.000
_cell.length_b   1.000
_cell.length_c   1.000
_cell.angle_alpha   90.00
_cell.angle_beta   90.00
_cell.angle_gamma   90.00
#
_symmetry.space_group_name_H-M   'P 1'
#
loop_
_entity.id
_entity.type
_entity.pdbx_description
1 polymer ?
#
loop_
_entity_poly.entity_id
_entity_poly.type
_entity_poly.pdbx_seq_one_letter_code
_entity_poly.pdbx_strand_id
1 'polypeptide(L)'
;MNLETVNRASGAAVGFVGASILFAVLAVIVKVSVAVPAIDAARDAAIAKDLAEIHQTERTALASSAWIDRQRGIVRVPIGTAMGIVAGEGRDAARIRADLMAREENATKPVAAPKPKPNPFE
;
A
#
# COMPACT_ATOMS: atom_id res chain seq x y z
N MET A 1 7.35 -43.11 -60.08
CA MET A 1 6.55 -43.12 -58.84
C MET A 1 7.31 -42.32 -57.80
N ASN A 2 7.00 -41.02 -57.66
CA ASN A 2 7.59 -40.19 -56.61
C ASN A 2 6.62 -40.20 -55.43
N LEU A 3 6.94 -40.95 -54.40
CA LEU A 3 6.23 -40.90 -53.12
C LEU A 3 6.83 -39.73 -52.35
N GLU A 4 6.18 -38.57 -52.42
CA GLU A 4 6.47 -37.46 -51.50
C GLU A 4 6.34 -37.99 -50.07
N THR A 5 7.47 -38.02 -49.38
CA THR A 5 7.57 -38.25 -47.94
C THR A 5 6.97 -37.04 -47.23
N VAL A 6 5.63 -36.99 -47.15
CA VAL A 6 4.93 -35.98 -46.38
C VAL A 6 5.35 -36.13 -44.92
N ASN A 7 6.16 -35.19 -44.44
CA ASN A 7 6.65 -35.15 -43.07
C ASN A 7 5.48 -34.87 -42.11
N ARG A 8 4.78 -35.93 -41.69
CA ARG A 8 3.60 -35.86 -40.82
C ARG A 8 3.87 -35.09 -39.52
N ALA A 9 5.13 -35.08 -39.04
CA ALA A 9 5.55 -34.31 -37.88
C ALA A 9 5.44 -32.78 -38.12
N SER A 10 5.76 -32.31 -39.33
CA SER A 10 5.59 -30.90 -39.71
C SER A 10 4.12 -30.51 -39.82
N GLY A 11 3.27 -31.40 -40.36
CA GLY A 11 1.82 -31.19 -40.42
C GLY A 11 1.16 -31.12 -39.04
N ALA A 12 1.58 -31.98 -38.12
CA ALA A 12 1.09 -31.97 -36.73
C ALA A 12 1.53 -30.70 -35.98
N ALA A 13 2.77 -30.27 -36.15
CA ALA A 13 3.27 -29.03 -35.53
C ALA A 13 2.52 -27.79 -36.03
N VAL A 14 2.30 -27.68 -37.35
CA VAL A 14 1.53 -26.57 -37.94
C VAL A 14 0.07 -26.58 -37.48
N GLY A 15 -0.56 -27.75 -37.41
CA GLY A 15 -1.92 -27.89 -36.88
C GLY A 15 -2.04 -27.48 -35.42
N PHE A 16 -1.08 -27.86 -34.57
CA PHE A 16 -1.07 -27.49 -33.16
C PHE A 16 -0.90 -25.99 -32.94
N VAL A 17 -0.01 -25.35 -33.69
CA VAL A 17 0.18 -23.89 -33.64
C VAL A 17 -1.08 -23.18 -34.13
N GLY A 18 -1.67 -23.62 -35.24
CA GLY A 18 -2.91 -23.05 -35.76
C GLY A 18 -4.08 -23.16 -34.78
N ALA A 19 -4.26 -24.33 -34.16
CA ALA A 19 -5.29 -24.55 -33.15
C ALA A 19 -5.06 -23.70 -31.89
N SER A 20 -3.81 -23.56 -31.45
CA SER A 20 -3.43 -22.77 -30.28
C SER A 20 -3.69 -21.28 -30.50
N ILE A 21 -3.36 -20.75 -31.68
CA ILE A 21 -3.65 -19.35 -32.06
C ILE A 21 -5.17 -19.14 -32.12
N LEU A 22 -5.90 -20.04 -32.77
CA LEU A 22 -7.36 -19.95 -32.86
C LEU A 22 -8.01 -19.96 -31.47
N PHE A 23 -7.55 -20.84 -30.58
CA PHE A 23 -8.03 -20.90 -29.20
C PHE A 23 -7.72 -19.62 -28.42
N ALA A 24 -6.50 -19.08 -28.54
CA ALA A 24 -6.13 -17.82 -27.90
C ALA A 24 -6.99 -16.65 -28.40
N VAL A 25 -7.24 -16.58 -29.71
CA VAL A 25 -8.12 -15.56 -30.31
C VAL A 25 -9.55 -15.71 -29.77
N LEU A 26 -10.11 -16.91 -29.76
CA LEU A 26 -11.44 -17.17 -29.21
C LEU A 26 -11.53 -16.82 -27.72
N ALA A 27 -10.50 -17.14 -26.93
CA ALA A 27 -10.45 -16.81 -25.51
C ALA A 27 -10.46 -15.29 -25.27
N VAL A 28 -9.71 -14.53 -26.09
CA VAL A 28 -9.73 -13.05 -26.03
C VAL A 28 -11.09 -12.50 -26.42
N ILE A 29 -11.70 -13.01 -27.50
CA ILE A 29 -13.04 -12.61 -27.94
C ILE A 29 -14.05 -12.86 -26.82
N VAL A 30 -14.07 -14.07 -26.24
CA VAL A 30 -14.97 -14.41 -25.12
C VAL A 30 -14.70 -13.51 -23.92
N LYS A 31 -13.45 -13.25 -23.55
CA LYS A 31 -13.09 -12.38 -22.41
C LYS A 31 -13.59 -10.94 -22.60
N VAL A 32 -13.55 -10.41 -23.82
CA VAL A 32 -14.00 -9.05 -24.12
C VAL A 32 -15.51 -8.98 -24.35
N SER A 33 -16.12 -10.01 -24.93
CA SER A 33 -17.55 -10.07 -25.20
C SER A 33 -18.39 -10.45 -23.98
N VAL A 34 -17.84 -11.21 -23.04
CA VAL A 34 -18.47 -11.48 -21.74
C VAL A 34 -18.07 -10.36 -20.79
N ALA A 35 -18.69 -9.20 -20.97
CA ALA A 35 -18.68 -8.16 -19.95
C ALA A 35 -19.48 -8.68 -18.75
N VAL A 36 -18.80 -9.03 -17.65
CA VAL A 36 -19.47 -9.34 -16.38
C VAL A 36 -20.28 -8.09 -15.99
N PRO A 37 -21.61 -8.15 -15.95
CA PRO A 37 -22.42 -6.96 -15.86
C PRO A 37 -22.31 -6.33 -14.46
N ALA A 38 -21.92 -5.06 -14.42
CA ALA A 38 -22.15 -4.05 -13.38
C ALA A 38 -21.63 -4.29 -11.93
N ILE A 39 -21.23 -5.51 -11.54
CA ILE A 39 -20.77 -5.77 -10.15
C ILE A 39 -19.43 -5.08 -9.88
N ASP A 40 -18.53 -5.06 -10.87
CA ASP A 40 -17.17 -4.57 -10.65
C ASP A 40 -16.99 -3.07 -10.94
N ALA A 41 -17.81 -2.46 -11.81
CA ALA A 41 -17.66 -1.03 -12.13
C ALA A 41 -17.89 -0.13 -10.90
N ALA A 42 -18.87 -0.46 -10.05
CA ALA A 42 -19.11 0.25 -8.79
C ALA A 42 -17.99 -0.03 -7.76
N ARG A 43 -17.41 -1.23 -7.79
CA ARG A 43 -16.29 -1.62 -6.93
C ARG A 43 -15.00 -0.91 -7.33
N ASP A 44 -14.68 -0.85 -8.61
CA ASP A 44 -13.50 -0.17 -9.15
C ASP A 44 -13.55 1.32 -8.87
N ALA A 45 -14.73 1.94 -9.03
CA ALA A 45 -14.94 3.34 -8.68
C ALA A 45 -14.76 3.59 -7.17
N ALA A 46 -15.22 2.68 -6.31
CA ALA A 46 -15.01 2.76 -4.87
C ALA A 46 -13.51 2.63 -4.51
N ILE A 47 -12.82 1.64 -5.06
CA ILE A 47 -11.38 1.43 -4.83
C ILE A 47 -10.57 2.65 -5.30
N ALA A 48 -10.88 3.21 -6.47
CA ALA A 48 -10.19 4.38 -6.99
C ALA A 48 -10.39 5.61 -6.10
N LYS A 49 -11.60 5.79 -5.56
CA LYS A 49 -11.92 6.87 -4.61
C LYS A 49 -11.17 6.68 -3.29
N ASP A 50 -11.23 5.49 -2.70
CA ASP A 50 -10.56 5.18 -1.44
C ASP A 50 -9.04 5.39 -1.56
N LEU A 51 -8.45 4.95 -2.68
CA LEU A 51 -7.03 5.14 -2.96
C LEU A 51 -6.65 6.62 -3.13
N ALA A 52 -7.50 7.42 -3.77
CA ALA A 52 -7.29 8.87 -3.87
C ALA A 52 -7.36 9.56 -2.50
N GLU A 53 -8.29 9.15 -1.63
CA GLU A 53 -8.42 9.67 -0.27
C GLU A 53 -7.22 9.30 0.62
N ILE A 54 -6.72 8.05 0.50
CA ILE A 54 -5.49 7.62 1.16
C ILE A 54 -4.32 8.50 0.72
N HIS A 55 -4.11 8.66 -0.58
CA HIS A 55 -3.01 9.48 -1.09
C HIS A 55 -3.12 10.95 -0.69
N GLN A 56 -4.34 11.50 -0.64
CA GLN A 56 -4.54 12.87 -0.19
C GLN A 56 -4.21 13.02 1.31
N THR A 57 -4.61 12.04 2.11
CA THR A 57 -4.32 11.99 3.54
C THR A 57 -2.81 11.84 3.79
N GLU A 58 -2.14 10.96 3.04
CA GLU A 58 -0.70 10.76 3.09
C GLU A 58 0.07 12.02 2.73
N ARG A 59 -0.29 12.68 1.62
CA ARG A 59 0.34 13.95 1.20
C ARG A 59 0.20 15.02 2.27
N THR A 60 -0.98 15.14 2.85
CA THR A 60 -1.23 16.09 3.94
C THR A 60 -0.41 15.72 5.18
N ALA A 61 -0.36 14.44 5.54
CA ALA A 61 0.39 13.95 6.70
C ALA A 61 1.91 14.13 6.57
N LEU A 62 2.45 13.96 5.36
CA LEU A 62 3.88 14.11 5.07
C LEU A 62 4.31 15.58 4.95
N ALA A 63 3.42 16.45 4.48
CA ALA A 63 3.71 17.87 4.28
C ALA A 63 3.47 18.73 5.54
N SER A 64 2.66 18.27 6.50
CA SER A 64 2.25 19.08 7.66
C SER A 64 2.68 18.47 8.99
N SER A 65 3.01 19.35 9.94
CA SER A 65 3.20 18.95 11.33
C SER A 65 1.85 18.80 12.03
N ALA A 66 1.66 17.72 12.79
CA ALA A 66 0.44 17.48 13.56
C ALA A 66 0.72 16.70 14.85
N TRP A 67 -0.09 16.92 15.88
CA TRP A 67 0.00 16.16 17.13
C TRP A 67 -0.51 14.73 16.92
N ILE A 68 0.27 13.73 17.34
CA ILE A 68 -0.16 12.32 17.39
C ILE A 68 -0.72 12.03 18.79
N ASP A 69 0.02 12.43 19.83
CA ASP A 69 -0.40 12.28 21.22
C ASP A 69 0.04 13.50 22.03
N ARG A 70 -0.93 14.31 22.46
CA ARG A 70 -0.67 15.52 23.24
C ARG A 70 -0.26 15.21 24.68
N GLN A 71 -0.76 14.14 25.28
CA GLN A 71 -0.42 13.76 26.65
C GLN A 71 1.03 13.28 26.75
N ARG A 72 1.50 12.60 25.70
CA ARG A 72 2.88 12.08 25.62
C ARG A 72 3.86 13.01 24.92
N GLY A 73 3.39 14.16 24.40
CA GLY A 73 4.25 15.12 23.71
C GLY A 73 4.71 14.67 22.31
N ILE A 74 3.99 13.75 21.67
CA ILE A 74 4.40 13.13 20.39
C ILE A 74 3.78 13.93 19.22
N VAL A 75 4.65 14.45 18.36
CA VAL A 75 4.31 15.25 17.18
C VAL A 75 4.87 14.61 15.92
N ARG A 76 4.05 14.54 14.87
CA ARG A 76 4.49 14.25 13.50
C ARG A 76 5.13 15.50 12.92
N VAL A 77 6.34 15.37 12.37
CA VAL A 77 7.08 16.46 11.72
C VAL A 77 7.41 16.07 10.29
N PRO A 78 7.38 17.01 9.32
CA PRO A 78 7.83 16.74 7.96
C PRO A 78 9.30 16.31 7.91
N ILE A 79 9.62 15.42 6.98
CA ILE A 79 10.96 14.82 6.86
C ILE A 79 12.04 15.89 6.68
N GLY A 80 11.78 16.92 5.86
CA GLY A 80 12.75 18.02 5.66
C GLY A 80 13.09 18.74 6.97
N THR A 81 12.07 19.04 7.79
CA THR A 81 12.27 19.66 9.10
C THR A 81 13.00 18.72 10.05
N ALA A 82 12.64 17.43 10.08
CA ALA A 82 13.32 16.43 10.90
C ALA A 82 14.81 16.32 10.54
N MET A 83 15.15 16.29 9.25
CA MET A 83 16.53 16.27 8.77
C MET A 83 17.30 17.54 9.17
N GLY A 84 16.66 18.71 9.15
CA GLY A 84 17.25 19.95 9.62
C GLY A 84 17.58 19.93 11.12
N ILE A 85 16.67 19.40 11.93
CA ILE A 85 16.88 19.23 13.39
C ILE A 85 18.06 18.29 13.63
N VAL A 86 18.08 17.12 12.96
CA VAL A 86 19.17 16.15 13.10
C VAL A 86 20.51 16.73 12.62
N ALA A 87 20.55 17.51 11.55
CA ALA A 87 21.77 18.15 11.10
C ALA A 87 22.28 19.22 12.08
N GLY A 88 21.38 19.92 12.78
CA GLY A 88 21.72 20.91 13.81
C GLY A 88 22.18 20.29 15.12
N GLU A 89 21.40 19.35 15.65
CA GLU A 89 21.64 18.68 16.93
C GLU A 89 22.69 17.57 16.84
N GLY A 90 22.89 17.01 15.64
CA GLY A 90 23.76 15.87 15.31
C GLY A 90 25.25 16.01 15.65
N ARG A 91 25.68 17.18 16.13
CA ARG A 91 27.07 17.46 16.49
C ARG A 91 27.49 16.76 17.78
N ASP A 92 26.56 16.48 18.69
CA ASP A 92 26.81 15.78 19.95
C ASP A 92 25.95 14.51 20.06
N ALA A 93 26.52 13.39 19.59
CA ALA A 93 25.85 12.11 19.57
C ALA A 93 25.54 11.55 20.97
N ALA A 94 26.33 11.90 21.99
CA ALA A 94 26.11 11.43 23.35
C ALA A 94 24.87 12.12 23.96
N ARG A 95 24.76 13.44 23.75
CA ARG A 95 23.60 14.21 24.17
C ARG A 95 22.32 13.76 23.47
N ILE A 96 22.37 13.50 22.16
CA ILE A 96 21.21 12.99 21.42
C ILE A 96 20.75 11.64 21.96
N ARG A 97 21.66 10.69 22.20
CA ARG A 97 21.27 9.38 22.75
C ARG A 97 20.60 9.49 24.11
N ALA A 98 21.11 10.33 25.00
CA ALA A 98 20.52 10.56 26.30
C ALA A 98 19.10 11.16 26.19
N ASP A 99 18.91 12.15 25.31
CA ASP A 99 17.60 12.76 25.05
C ASP A 99 16.61 11.77 24.41
N LEU A 100 17.07 10.94 23.47
CA LEU A 100 16.25 9.89 22.86
C LEU A 100 15.80 8.85 23.89
N MET A 101 16.70 8.38 24.76
CA MET A 101 16.35 7.45 25.83
C MET A 101 15.32 8.05 26.80
N ALA A 102 15.46 9.33 27.17
CA ALA A 102 14.50 10.01 28.04
C ALA A 102 13.12 10.15 27.37
N ARG A 103 13.06 10.42 26.07
CA ARG A 103 11.81 10.50 25.29
C ARG A 103 11.16 9.14 25.13
N GLU A 104 11.94 8.09 24.87
CA GLU A 104 11.46 6.71 24.78
C GLU A 104 10.83 6.25 26.10
N GLU A 105 11.49 6.54 27.23
CA GLU A 105 10.95 6.22 28.54
C GLU A 105 9.59 6.89 28.74
N ASN A 106 9.46 8.17 28.37
CA ASN A 106 8.19 8.90 28.48
C ASN A 106 7.10 8.34 27.53
N ALA A 107 7.48 7.98 26.30
CA ALA A 107 6.56 7.40 25.33
C ALA A 107 6.07 6.00 25.73
N THR A 108 6.87 5.24 26.48
CA THR A 108 6.55 3.86 26.88
C THR A 108 5.77 3.79 28.18
N LYS A 109 5.72 4.88 28.97
CA LYS A 109 4.95 4.94 30.22
C LYS A 109 3.48 4.54 30.01
N PRO A 110 2.93 3.60 30.80
CA PRO A 110 1.51 3.25 30.72
C PRO A 110 0.64 4.50 30.84
N VAL A 111 -0.34 4.66 29.93
CA VAL A 111 -1.31 5.77 30.06
C VAL A 111 -2.02 5.60 31.40
N ALA A 112 -2.03 6.66 32.21
CA ALA A 112 -2.72 6.64 33.49
C ALA A 112 -4.17 6.19 33.29
N ALA A 113 -4.59 5.17 34.04
CA ALA A 113 -5.95 4.65 33.94
C ALA A 113 -6.96 5.79 34.10
N PRO A 114 -8.01 5.86 33.26
CA PRO A 114 -9.03 6.89 33.40
C PRO A 114 -9.61 6.82 34.82
N LYS A 115 -9.74 7.97 35.49
CA LYS A 115 -10.33 8.06 36.82
C LYS A 115 -11.66 7.30 36.80
N PRO A 116 -11.94 6.42 37.79
CA PRO A 116 -13.21 5.73 37.87
C PRO A 116 -14.32 6.77 37.83
N LYS A 117 -15.25 6.60 36.89
CA LYS A 117 -16.44 7.44 36.80
C LYS A 117 -17.13 7.37 38.17
N PRO A 118 -17.49 8.49 38.81
CA PRO A 118 -18.16 8.46 40.11
C PRO A 118 -19.39 7.55 39.99
N ASN A 119 -19.45 6.53 40.83
CA ASN A 119 -20.55 5.58 40.80
C ASN A 119 -21.81 6.37 41.20
N PRO A 120 -22.89 6.40 40.40
CA PRO A 120 -24.09 7.21 40.70
C PRO A 120 -24.89 6.77 41.94
N PHE A 121 -24.37 5.81 42.71
CA PHE A 121 -25.10 5.09 43.77
C PHE A 121 -24.34 5.05 45.11
N GLU A 122 -23.33 5.91 45.30
CA GLU A 122 -22.77 6.23 46.62
C GLU A 122 -23.23 7.62 47.08
#